data_AF-A0A098YCM4-F1
#
_entry.id   AF-A0A098YCM4-F1
#
_cell.length_a   1.000
_cell.length_b   1.000
_cell.length_c   1.000
_cell.angle_alpha   90.00
_cell.angle_beta   90.00
_cell.angle_gamma   90.00
#
_symmetry.space_group_name_H-M   'P 1'
#
loop_
_entity.id
_entity.type
_entity.pdbx_description
1 polymer ?
#
loop_
_entity_poly.entity_id
_entity_poly.type
_entity_poly.pdbx_seq_one_letter_code
_entity_poly.pdbx_strand_id
1 'polypeptide(L)'
;MTATTSQAVPPAPATLDQRLARTTAGLCAAHPALAPVVRGVLAPLRDRLHRLHVRCQEADTAAWAAYTADLDRGLGELAVEMDRATQQAGSGPVVDDVLATAAARLELRAWQLRLSASGADDPDAERARALTVAAAGHLAELDAAPGRETAAVLRARLDQELTGLRSLTSRR
;
A
#
# COMPACT_ATOMS: atom_id res chain seq x y z
N MET A 1 23.48 13.30 34.68
CA MET A 1 22.35 13.94 33.96
C MET A 1 21.89 12.97 32.89
N THR A 2 20.89 12.15 33.17
CA THR A 2 20.32 11.19 32.21
C THR A 2 19.32 11.94 31.33
N ALA A 3 19.64 12.10 30.05
CA ALA A 3 18.72 12.64 29.07
C ALA A 3 17.57 11.64 28.89
N THR A 4 16.38 12.00 29.37
CA THR A 4 15.15 11.30 29.04
C THR A 4 14.88 11.55 27.56
N THR A 5 15.26 10.61 26.72
CA THR A 5 14.88 10.61 25.30
C THR A 5 13.36 10.46 25.26
N SER A 6 12.67 11.55 24.95
CA SER A 6 11.22 11.57 24.78
C SER A 6 10.88 10.66 23.61
N GLN A 7 10.43 9.43 23.91
CA GLN A 7 10.05 8.45 22.92
C GLN A 7 8.81 8.97 22.19
N ALA A 8 8.97 9.39 20.94
CA ALA A 8 7.87 9.86 20.12
C ALA A 8 6.90 8.69 19.90
N VAL A 9 5.69 8.81 20.46
CA VAL A 9 4.63 7.80 20.27
C VAL A 9 4.33 7.72 18.77
N PRO A 10 4.31 6.51 18.16
CA PRO A 10 4.01 6.37 16.74
C PRO A 10 2.61 6.93 16.43
N PRO A 11 2.41 7.50 15.23
CA PRO A 11 1.13 8.06 14.84
C PRO A 11 0.02 7.00 14.89
N ALA A 12 -1.07 7.31 15.59
CA ALA A 12 -2.18 6.37 15.75
C ALA A 12 -2.84 6.02 14.39
N PRO A 13 -3.46 4.83 14.24
CA PRO A 13 -4.14 4.41 13.01
C PRO A 13 -5.13 5.44 12.45
N ALA A 14 -5.83 6.17 13.32
CA ALA A 14 -6.75 7.25 12.94
C ALA A 14 -6.08 8.36 12.10
N THR A 15 -4.78 8.61 12.30
CA THR A 15 -4.03 9.59 11.51
C THR A 15 -3.69 9.09 10.09
N LEU A 16 -3.62 7.77 9.89
CA LEU A 16 -3.37 7.15 8.58
C LEU A 16 -4.65 7.13 7.75
N ASP A 17 -5.78 6.81 8.38
CA ASP A 17 -7.10 6.90 7.74
C ASP A 17 -7.40 8.33 7.26
N GLN A 18 -7.05 9.34 8.07
CA GLN A 18 -7.18 10.75 7.69
C GLN A 18 -6.29 11.12 6.50
N ARG A 19 -5.06 10.59 6.42
CA ARG A 19 -4.14 10.84 5.30
C ARG A 19 -4.70 10.26 4.00
N LEU A 20 -5.11 8.99 4.01
CA LEU A 20 -5.72 8.36 2.84
C LEU A 20 -7.01 9.07 2.42
N ALA A 21 -7.85 9.47 3.37
CA ALA A 21 -9.06 10.23 3.08
C ALA A 21 -8.73 11.58 2.42
N ARG A 22 -7.73 12.30 2.93
CA ARG A 22 -7.27 13.57 2.36
C ARG A 22 -6.74 13.39 0.94
N THR A 23 -5.87 12.40 0.71
CA THR A 23 -5.33 12.11 -0.62
C THR A 23 -6.45 11.72 -1.58
N THR A 24 -7.37 10.85 -1.16
CA THR A 24 -8.54 10.45 -1.97
C THR A 24 -9.39 11.66 -2.36
N ALA A 25 -9.67 12.56 -1.41
CA ALA A 25 -10.42 13.79 -1.67
C ALA A 25 -9.68 14.71 -2.63
N GLY A 26 -8.36 14.89 -2.45
CA GLY A 26 -7.51 15.69 -3.34
C GLY A 26 -7.51 15.16 -4.77
N LEU A 27 -7.30 13.85 -4.96
CA LEU A 27 -7.34 13.20 -6.28
C LEU A 27 -8.73 13.31 -6.93
N CYS A 28 -9.81 13.13 -6.17
CA CYS A 28 -11.16 13.28 -6.71
C CYS A 28 -11.46 14.73 -7.12
N ALA A 29 -10.92 15.72 -6.40
CA ALA A 29 -11.09 17.13 -6.73
C ALA A 29 -10.26 17.53 -7.97
N ALA A 30 -9.03 17.02 -8.08
CA ALA A 30 -8.16 17.24 -9.23
C ALA A 30 -8.67 16.53 -10.50
N HIS A 31 -9.30 15.36 -10.34
CA HIS A 31 -9.81 14.55 -11.45
C HIS A 31 -11.28 14.12 -11.25
N PRO A 32 -12.27 15.03 -11.36
CA PRO A 32 -13.67 14.74 -11.06
C PRO A 32 -14.25 13.57 -11.89
N ALA A 33 -13.85 13.45 -13.15
CA ALA A 33 -14.29 12.37 -14.04
C ALA A 33 -13.81 10.97 -13.60
N LEU A 34 -12.71 10.91 -12.84
CA LEU A 34 -12.11 9.67 -12.34
C LEU A 34 -12.49 9.37 -10.88
N ALA A 35 -13.27 10.24 -10.24
CA ALA A 35 -13.64 10.09 -8.84
C ALA A 35 -14.27 8.71 -8.49
N PRO A 36 -15.13 8.09 -9.33
CA PRO A 36 -15.62 6.74 -9.07
C PRO A 36 -14.51 5.69 -9.01
N VAL A 37 -13.56 5.75 -9.95
CA VAL A 37 -12.42 4.82 -10.04
C VAL A 37 -11.50 5.00 -8.84
N VAL A 38 -11.11 6.25 -8.55
CA VAL A 38 -10.24 6.59 -7.41
C VAL A 38 -10.83 6.08 -6.10
N ARG A 39 -12.13 6.33 -5.85
CA ARG A 39 -12.80 5.82 -4.65
C ARG A 39 -12.91 4.30 -4.64
N GLY A 40 -13.21 3.70 -5.80
CA GLY A 40 -13.31 2.24 -5.96
C GLY A 40 -12.01 1.51 -5.61
N VAL A 41 -10.85 2.13 -5.83
CA VAL A 41 -9.55 1.54 -5.47
C VAL A 41 -9.11 1.91 -4.05
N LEU A 42 -9.18 3.19 -3.68
CA LEU A 42 -8.60 3.67 -2.43
C LEU A 42 -9.45 3.39 -1.19
N ALA A 43 -10.79 3.30 -1.31
CA ALA A 43 -11.62 2.96 -0.16
C ALA A 43 -11.38 1.51 0.32
N PRO A 44 -11.38 0.49 -0.56
CA PRO A 44 -11.01 -0.87 -0.14
C PRO A 44 -9.59 -0.97 0.39
N LEU A 45 -8.64 -0.21 -0.19
CA LEU A 45 -7.27 -0.15 0.32
C LEU A 45 -7.23 0.38 1.75
N ARG A 46 -7.91 1.50 2.04
CA ARG A 46 -8.00 2.06 3.39
C ARG A 46 -8.51 1.03 4.38
N ASP A 47 -9.60 0.33 4.05
CA ASP A 47 -10.18 -0.66 4.96
C ASP A 47 -9.22 -1.85 5.20
N ARG A 48 -8.44 -2.26 4.19
CA ARG A 48 -7.39 -3.29 4.34
C ARG A 48 -6.24 -2.81 5.22
N LEU A 49 -5.75 -1.59 4.96
CA LEU A 49 -4.66 -0.99 5.73
C LEU A 49 -5.04 -0.82 7.20
N HIS A 50 -6.25 -0.32 7.48
CA HIS A 50 -6.77 -0.20 8.83
C HIS A 50 -6.72 -1.55 9.59
N ARG A 51 -7.19 -2.64 8.96
CA ARG A 51 -7.14 -3.99 9.57
C ARG A 51 -5.70 -4.46 9.85
N LEU A 52 -4.76 -4.16 8.95
CA LEU A 52 -3.35 -4.49 9.17
C LEU A 52 -2.76 -3.65 10.31
N HIS A 53 -3.03 -2.35 10.35
CA HIS A 53 -2.52 -1.43 11.37
C HIS A 53 -3.00 -1.77 12.78
N VAL A 54 -4.25 -2.20 12.94
CA VAL A 54 -4.77 -2.67 14.23
C VAL A 54 -3.94 -3.83 14.79
N ARG A 55 -3.38 -4.68 13.94
CA ARG A 55 -2.51 -5.81 14.34
C ARG A 55 -1.04 -5.44 14.46
N CYS A 56 -0.65 -4.21 14.13
CA CYS A 56 0.72 -3.72 14.19
C CYS A 56 0.98 -2.83 15.43
N GLN A 57 0.08 -2.83 16.43
CA GLN A 57 0.25 -1.99 17.63
C GLN A 57 1.54 -2.27 18.39
N GLU A 58 2.09 -3.48 18.26
CA GLU A 58 3.33 -3.93 18.87
C GLU A 58 4.58 -3.66 18.01
N ALA A 59 4.41 -3.15 16.78
CA ALA A 59 5.57 -2.80 15.96
C ALA A 59 6.38 -1.69 16.64
N ASP A 60 7.70 -1.75 16.51
CA ASP A 60 8.56 -0.75 17.09
C ASP A 60 8.32 0.64 16.47
N THR A 61 8.63 1.68 17.22
CA THR A 61 8.42 3.07 16.81
C THR A 61 9.17 3.43 15.52
N ALA A 62 10.36 2.86 15.30
CA ALA A 62 11.19 3.17 14.15
C ALA A 62 10.62 2.56 12.86
N ALA A 63 10.16 1.31 12.92
CA ALA A 63 9.47 0.61 11.85
C ALA A 63 8.16 1.32 11.47
N TRP A 64 7.39 1.75 12.46
CA TRP A 64 6.21 2.59 12.23
C TRP A 64 6.57 3.90 11.54
N ALA A 65 7.57 4.63 12.02
CA ALA A 65 8.01 5.89 11.44
C ALA A 65 8.45 5.71 9.97
N ALA A 66 9.27 4.69 9.71
CA ALA A 66 9.72 4.35 8.35
C ALA A 66 8.53 4.01 7.43
N TYR A 67 7.61 3.17 7.89
CA TYR A 67 6.38 2.84 7.15
C TYR A 67 5.55 4.09 6.84
N THR A 68 5.34 4.99 7.80
CA THR A 68 4.56 6.21 7.56
C THR A 68 5.23 7.17 6.59
N ALA A 69 6.56 7.30 6.64
CA ALA A 69 7.30 8.11 5.68
C ALA A 69 7.20 7.54 4.26
N ASP A 70 7.29 6.21 4.11
CA ASP A 70 7.13 5.54 2.82
C ASP A 70 5.68 5.63 2.30
N LEU A 71 4.68 5.57 3.18
CA LEU A 71 3.27 5.78 2.82
C LEU A 71 3.05 7.21 2.31
N ASP A 72 3.54 8.22 3.02
CA ASP A 72 3.41 9.62 2.61
C ASP A 72 4.09 9.86 1.25
N ARG A 73 5.29 9.30 1.05
CA ARG A 73 5.98 9.35 -0.23
C ARG A 73 5.15 8.69 -1.34
N GLY A 74 4.66 7.47 -1.12
CA GLY A 74 3.87 6.74 -2.11
C GLY A 74 2.54 7.42 -2.46
N LEU A 75 1.89 8.09 -1.50
CA LEU A 75 0.69 8.88 -1.76
C LEU A 75 0.98 10.15 -2.55
N GLY A 76 2.13 10.80 -2.30
CA GLY A 76 2.62 11.93 -3.10
C GLY A 76 2.95 11.52 -4.54
N GLU A 77 3.67 10.41 -4.71
CA GLU A 77 3.98 9.85 -6.02
C GLU A 77 2.72 9.47 -6.80
N LEU A 78 1.70 8.89 -6.13
CA LEU A 78 0.42 8.58 -6.76
C LEU A 78 -0.24 9.83 -7.36
N ALA A 79 -0.21 10.97 -6.67
CA ALA A 79 -0.78 12.21 -7.21
C ALA A 79 -0.06 12.65 -8.50
N VAL A 80 1.27 12.60 -8.50
CA VAL A 80 2.09 12.94 -9.67
C VAL A 80 1.82 11.98 -10.84
N GLU A 81 1.75 10.67 -10.58
CA GLU A 81 1.51 9.67 -11.63
C GLU A 81 0.08 9.74 -12.17
N MET A 82 -0.90 10.08 -11.34
CA MET A 82 -2.28 10.35 -11.79
C MET A 82 -2.32 11.55 -12.75
N ASP A 83 -1.66 12.65 -12.40
CA ASP A 83 -1.55 13.82 -13.28
C ASP A 83 -0.90 13.45 -14.62
N ARG A 84 0.18 12.66 -14.60
CA ARG A 84 0.85 12.19 -15.83
C ARG A 84 -0.05 11.26 -16.65
N ALA A 85 -0.71 10.31 -16.01
CA ALA A 85 -1.56 9.33 -16.68
C ALA A 85 -2.74 10.01 -17.38
N THR A 86 -3.37 11.00 -16.76
CA THR A 86 -4.51 11.72 -17.35
C THR A 86 -4.14 12.57 -18.57
N GLN A 87 -2.89 13.00 -18.71
CA GLN A 87 -2.41 13.77 -19.85
C GLN A 87 -2.22 12.92 -21.13
N GLN A 88 -2.23 11.59 -21.03
CA GLN A 88 -2.07 10.70 -22.17
C GLN A 88 -3.40 10.50 -22.92
N ALA A 89 -3.37 10.40 -24.25
CA ALA A 89 -4.56 10.07 -25.04
C ALA A 89 -4.99 8.60 -24.76
N GLY A 90 -6.29 8.38 -24.50
CA GLY A 90 -6.81 7.05 -24.16
C GLY A 90 -6.42 6.57 -22.76
N SER A 91 -6.35 7.49 -21.79
CA SER A 91 -5.75 7.34 -20.47
C SER A 91 -6.51 6.47 -19.46
N GLY A 92 -7.73 6.01 -19.76
CA GLY A 92 -8.54 5.20 -18.84
C GLY A 92 -7.80 3.95 -18.29
N PRO A 93 -7.36 3.02 -19.16
CA PRO A 93 -6.62 1.83 -18.71
C PRO A 93 -5.30 2.16 -18.01
N VAL A 94 -4.65 3.27 -18.38
CA VAL A 94 -3.37 3.71 -17.76
C VAL A 94 -3.61 4.20 -16.34
N VAL A 95 -4.70 4.94 -16.10
CA VAL A 95 -5.09 5.41 -14.76
C VAL A 95 -5.41 4.22 -13.85
N ASP A 96 -6.19 3.25 -14.33
CA ASP A 96 -6.54 2.05 -13.56
C ASP A 96 -5.28 1.28 -13.13
N ASP A 97 -4.34 1.14 -14.07
CA ASP A 97 -3.06 0.49 -13.83
C ASP A 97 -2.22 1.23 -12.77
N VAL A 98 -2.13 2.56 -12.85
CA VAL A 98 -1.41 3.40 -11.88
C VAL A 98 -2.01 3.26 -10.49
N LEU A 99 -3.35 3.37 -10.37
CA LEU A 99 -4.06 3.22 -9.10
C LEU A 99 -3.87 1.82 -8.50
N ALA A 100 -4.04 0.77 -9.31
CA ALA A 100 -3.89 -0.61 -8.87
C ALA A 100 -2.45 -0.89 -8.39
N THR A 101 -1.45 -0.43 -9.13
CA THR A 101 -0.04 -0.63 -8.81
C THR A 101 0.36 0.13 -7.53
N ALA A 102 -0.07 1.39 -7.41
CA ALA A 102 0.16 2.18 -6.20
C ALA A 102 -0.51 1.55 -4.98
N ALA A 103 -1.77 1.12 -5.11
CA ALA A 103 -2.49 0.44 -4.03
C ALA A 103 -1.78 -0.86 -3.60
N ALA A 104 -1.30 -1.65 -4.56
CA ALA A 104 -0.54 -2.87 -4.30
C ALA A 104 0.78 -2.59 -3.54
N ARG A 105 1.54 -1.57 -3.94
CA ARG A 105 2.77 -1.15 -3.22
C ARG A 105 2.46 -0.76 -1.78
N LEU A 106 1.44 0.08 -1.57
CA LEU A 106 1.07 0.54 -0.23
C LEU A 106 0.58 -0.61 0.66
N GLU A 107 -0.20 -1.53 0.10
CA GLU A 107 -0.65 -2.74 0.80
C GLU A 107 0.53 -3.63 1.18
N LEU A 108 1.50 -3.82 0.27
CA LEU A 108 2.70 -4.61 0.54
C LEU A 108 3.56 -4.01 1.66
N ARG A 109 3.71 -2.68 1.70
CA ARG A 109 4.43 -2.00 2.80
C ARG A 109 3.77 -2.24 4.15
N ALA A 110 2.44 -2.26 4.22
CA ALA A 110 1.73 -2.56 5.46
C ALA A 110 1.91 -4.02 5.88
N TRP A 111 2.01 -4.95 4.93
CA TRP A 111 2.35 -6.34 5.22
C TRP A 111 3.77 -6.50 5.76
N GLN A 112 4.74 -5.76 5.21
CA GLN A 112 6.11 -5.75 5.72
C GLN A 112 6.15 -5.25 7.17
N LEU A 113 5.44 -4.16 7.48
CA LEU A 113 5.31 -3.66 8.85
C LEU A 113 4.68 -4.71 9.78
N ARG A 114 3.60 -5.38 9.34
CA ARG A 114 2.99 -6.46 10.12
C ARG A 114 3.97 -7.57 10.40
N LEU A 115 4.71 -8.02 9.39
CA LEU A 115 5.69 -9.10 9.54
C LEU A 115 6.86 -8.73 10.45
N SER A 116 7.24 -7.45 10.51
CA SER A 116 8.23 -6.98 11.49
C SER A 116 7.68 -6.90 12.91
N ALA A 117 6.36 -6.73 13.05
CA ALA A 117 5.66 -6.72 14.34
C ALA A 117 5.28 -8.13 14.82
N SER A 118 5.11 -9.09 13.91
CA SER A 118 4.77 -10.48 14.24
C SER A 118 5.91 -11.14 15.02
N GLY A 119 5.60 -11.65 16.20
CA GLY A 119 6.49 -12.50 16.98
C GLY A 119 6.78 -13.85 16.30
N ALA A 120 7.74 -14.60 16.85
CA ALA A 120 8.16 -15.91 16.32
C ALA A 120 7.05 -16.96 16.29
N ASP A 121 5.99 -16.78 17.09
CA ASP A 121 4.89 -17.73 17.24
C ASP A 121 3.74 -17.54 16.23
N ASP A 122 3.87 -16.63 15.26
CA ASP A 122 2.85 -16.45 14.23
C ASP A 122 2.94 -17.58 13.18
N PRO A 123 1.99 -18.55 13.17
CA PRO A 123 2.06 -19.72 12.29
C PRO A 123 1.94 -19.38 10.81
N ASP A 124 1.46 -18.17 10.49
CA ASP A 124 1.31 -17.70 9.12
C ASP A 124 2.52 -16.85 8.67
N ALA A 125 3.49 -16.56 9.54
CA ALA A 125 4.57 -15.62 9.26
C ALA A 125 5.48 -16.06 8.11
N GLU A 126 5.88 -17.33 8.06
CA GLU A 126 6.72 -17.84 6.98
C GLU A 126 6.01 -17.74 5.62
N ARG A 127 4.75 -18.15 5.57
CA ARG A 127 3.93 -18.05 4.37
C ARG A 127 3.72 -16.59 3.95
N ALA A 128 3.39 -15.71 4.90
CA ALA A 128 3.23 -14.29 4.62
C ALA A 128 4.54 -13.64 4.14
N ARG A 129 5.70 -14.04 4.67
CA ARG A 129 7.02 -13.60 4.18
C ARG A 129 7.25 -14.04 2.74
N ALA A 130 7.00 -15.30 2.42
CA ALA A 130 7.16 -15.82 1.05
C ALA A 130 6.29 -15.06 0.03
N LEU A 131 5.01 -14.86 0.35
CA LEU A 131 4.09 -14.10 -0.51
C LEU A 131 4.51 -12.63 -0.63
N THR A 132 5.01 -12.03 0.45
CA THR A 132 5.52 -10.64 0.45
C THR A 132 6.75 -10.50 -0.45
N VAL A 133 7.67 -11.47 -0.42
CA VAL A 133 8.86 -11.48 -1.30
C VAL A 133 8.45 -11.68 -2.76
N ALA A 134 7.53 -12.60 -3.06
CA ALA A 134 7.03 -12.81 -4.41
C ALA A 134 6.33 -11.55 -4.97
N ALA A 135 5.44 -10.94 -4.18
CA ALA A 135 4.78 -9.68 -4.55
C ALA A 135 5.79 -8.54 -4.78
N ALA A 136 6.83 -8.43 -3.95
CA ALA A 136 7.90 -7.45 -4.13
C ALA A 136 8.67 -7.69 -5.44
N GLY A 137 8.97 -8.95 -5.77
CA GLY A 137 9.60 -9.34 -7.03
C GLY A 137 8.76 -8.93 -8.24
N HIS A 138 7.46 -9.24 -8.23
CA HIS A 138 6.55 -8.85 -9.30
C HIS A 138 6.40 -7.33 -9.45
N LEU A 139 6.42 -6.57 -8.35
CA LEU A 139 6.46 -5.11 -8.42
C LEU A 139 7.74 -4.58 -9.06
N ALA A 140 8.91 -5.14 -8.70
CA ALA A 140 10.17 -4.74 -9.32
C ALA A 140 10.21 -5.09 -10.83
N GLU A 141 9.66 -6.24 -11.21
CA GLU A 141 9.51 -6.62 -12.62
C GLU A 141 8.53 -5.71 -13.37
N LEU A 142 7.43 -5.28 -12.73
CA LEU A 142 6.48 -4.32 -13.31
C LEU A 142 7.14 -2.97 -13.59
N ASP A 143 7.99 -2.52 -12.68
CA ASP A 143 8.70 -1.24 -12.80
C ASP A 143 9.74 -1.27 -13.93
N ALA A 144 10.27 -2.47 -14.23
CA ALA A 144 11.22 -2.70 -15.31
C ALA A 144 10.57 -3.16 -16.63
N ALA A 145 9.25 -3.39 -16.66
CA ALA A 145 8.60 -4.08 -17.77
C ALA A 145 8.62 -3.23 -19.06
N PRO A 146 9.09 -3.77 -20.20
CA PRO A 146 9.24 -3.02 -21.45
C PRO A 146 7.93 -2.87 -22.25
N GLY A 147 6.80 -3.42 -21.77
CA GLY A 147 5.54 -3.41 -22.53
C GLY A 147 4.29 -3.77 -21.73
N ARG A 148 3.12 -3.42 -22.27
CA ARG A 148 1.81 -3.53 -21.60
C ARG A 148 1.34 -4.97 -21.37
N GLU A 149 1.61 -5.88 -22.29
CA GLU A 149 1.19 -7.29 -22.18
C GLU A 149 1.92 -7.98 -21.02
N THR A 150 3.24 -7.78 -20.92
CA THR A 150 4.05 -8.23 -19.79
C THR A 150 3.55 -7.61 -18.47
N ALA A 151 3.22 -6.32 -18.48
CA ALA A 151 2.71 -5.65 -17.29
C ALA A 151 1.36 -6.22 -16.83
N ALA A 152 0.44 -6.56 -17.74
CA ALA A 152 -0.84 -7.17 -17.38
C ALA A 152 -0.66 -8.54 -16.69
N VAL A 153 0.23 -9.38 -17.21
CA VAL A 153 0.54 -10.70 -16.62
C VAL A 153 1.16 -10.54 -15.22
N LEU A 154 2.11 -9.61 -15.07
CA LEU A 154 2.76 -9.37 -13.79
C LEU A 154 1.79 -8.78 -12.75
N ARG A 155 0.84 -7.93 -13.16
CA ARG A 155 -0.23 -7.43 -12.27
C ARG A 155 -1.16 -8.55 -11.82
N ALA A 156 -1.54 -9.45 -12.71
CA ALA A 156 -2.37 -10.60 -12.34
C ALA A 156 -1.67 -11.47 -11.28
N ARG A 157 -0.36 -11.72 -11.45
CA ARG A 157 0.44 -12.43 -10.45
C ARG A 157 0.54 -11.67 -9.14
N LEU A 158 0.80 -10.36 -9.19
CA LEU A 158 0.83 -9.50 -8.00
C LEU A 158 -0.50 -9.55 -7.23
N ASP A 159 -1.64 -9.45 -7.91
CA ASP A 159 -2.95 -9.52 -7.24
C ASP A 159 -3.23 -10.92 -6.68
N GLN A 160 -2.75 -11.98 -7.33
CA GLN A 160 -2.81 -13.34 -6.79
C GLN A 160 -2.03 -13.44 -5.47
N GLU A 161 -0.79 -12.93 -5.40
CA GLU A 161 0.01 -12.95 -4.18
C GLU A 161 -0.62 -12.10 -3.06
N LEU A 162 -1.13 -10.91 -3.39
CA LEU A 162 -1.85 -10.06 -2.43
C LEU A 162 -3.15 -10.72 -1.96
N THR A 163 -3.87 -11.43 -2.82
CA THR A 163 -5.05 -12.22 -2.43
C THR A 163 -4.67 -13.36 -1.48
N GLY A 164 -3.54 -14.03 -1.74
CA GLY A 164 -2.94 -14.98 -0.82
C GLY A 164 -2.73 -14.36 0.57
N LEU A 165 -2.09 -13.19 0.63
CA LEU A 165 -1.85 -12.44 1.87
C LEU A 165 -3.16 -12.06 2.57
N ARG A 166 -4.10 -11.45 1.85
CA ARG A 166 -5.43 -11.06 2.37
C ARG A 166 -6.15 -12.25 3.02
N SER A 167 -6.05 -13.44 2.43
CA SER A 167 -6.67 -14.66 2.96
C SER A 167 -6.11 -15.11 4.32
N LEU A 168 -4.89 -14.70 4.68
CA LEU A 168 -4.28 -14.98 5.99
C LEU A 168 -4.87 -14.08 7.08
N THR A 169 -5.43 -12.91 6.70
CA THR A 169 -6.08 -12.02 7.67
C THR A 169 -7.49 -12.45 8.02
N SER A 170 -8.23 -13.03 7.06
CA SER A 170 -9.64 -13.42 7.21
C SER A 170 -9.87 -14.71 7.98
N ARG A 171 -8.83 -15.51 8.23
CA ARG A 171 -8.91 -16.80 8.95
C ARG A 171 -8.82 -16.68 10.47
N ARG A 172 -8.64 -15.48 11.00
CA ARG A 172 -8.55 -15.18 12.44
C ARG A 172 -9.57 -14.14 12.81
#